data_AF-A0A382DA33-F1
#
_entry.id   AF-A0A382DA33-F1
#
_cell.length_a   1.000
_cell.length_b   1.000
_cell.length_c   1.000
_cell.angle_alpha   90.00
_cell.angle_beta   90.00
_cell.angle_gamma   90.00
#
_symmetry.space_group_name_H-M   'P 1'
#
loop_
_entity.id
_entity.type
_entity.pdbx_description
1 polymer ?
#
loop_
_entity_poly.entity_id
_entity_poly.type
_entity_poly.pdbx_seq_one_letter_code
_entity_poly.pdbx_strand_id
1 'polypeptide(L)'
;CAGFIVLADRYIYTLMARDMVRGLDADWVKSLYSIALKPDAVFYLKLPPEKLIQRNFMKNHTLDYWESGMDLGLSLDMFDSFVQYQQLMADKFDELRKSWGFTTIDADQSMDQLNRELRGNVERVLG
;
A
#
# COMPACT_ATOMS: atom_id res chain seq x y z
N CYS A 1 -18.17 -27.23 2.99
CA CYS A 1 -17.40 -25.98 3.05
C CYS A 1 -16.84 -25.71 1.67
N ALA A 2 -17.19 -24.59 1.04
CA ALA A 2 -16.57 -24.22 -0.22
C ALA A 2 -15.29 -23.44 0.11
N GLY A 3 -14.14 -24.10 0.01
CA GLY A 3 -12.83 -23.49 0.26
C GLY A 3 -12.45 -22.62 -0.93
N PHE A 4 -12.76 -21.33 -0.87
CA PHE A 4 -12.37 -20.36 -1.88
C PHE A 4 -11.12 -19.60 -1.44
N ILE A 5 -10.22 -19.34 -2.38
CA ILE A 5 -9.11 -18.41 -2.20
C ILE A 5 -9.59 -17.03 -2.67
N VAL A 6 -9.49 -16.03 -1.80
CA VAL A 6 -9.87 -14.65 -2.11
C VAL A 6 -8.60 -13.80 -2.23
N LEU A 7 -8.43 -13.16 -3.39
CA LEU A 7 -7.38 -12.18 -3.61
C LEU A 7 -8.01 -10.78 -3.59
N ALA A 8 -7.61 -9.96 -2.62
CA ALA A 8 -8.05 -8.58 -2.52
C ALA A 8 -6.93 -7.63 -3.00
N ASP A 9 -7.18 -6.89 -4.07
CA ASP A 9 -6.34 -5.75 -4.44
C ASP A 9 -6.70 -4.57 -3.53
N ARG A 10 -5.80 -4.30 -2.57
CA ARG A 10 -5.99 -3.43 -1.40
C ARG A 10 -7.00 -4.01 -0.40
N TYR A 11 -6.67 -3.86 0.88
CA TYR A 11 -7.51 -4.26 2.01
C TYR A 11 -7.61 -3.12 3.02
N ILE A 12 -8.09 -3.39 4.24
CA ILE A 12 -8.29 -2.37 5.29
C ILE A 12 -7.04 -1.53 5.57
N TYR A 13 -5.84 -2.09 5.39
CA TYR A 13 -4.58 -1.39 5.66
C TYR A 13 -4.38 -0.15 4.81
N THR A 14 -4.93 -0.14 3.58
CA THR A 14 -4.88 1.04 2.72
C THR A 14 -5.74 2.17 3.28
N LEU A 15 -6.91 1.84 3.83
CA LEU A 15 -7.77 2.83 4.47
C LEU A 15 -7.14 3.33 5.77
N MET A 16 -6.61 2.41 6.60
CA MET A 16 -5.90 2.78 7.82
C MET A 16 -4.73 3.74 7.57
N ALA A 17 -3.88 3.44 6.58
CA ALA A 17 -2.76 4.31 6.23
C ALA A 17 -3.26 5.70 5.76
N ARG A 18 -4.31 5.75 4.93
CA ARG A 18 -4.90 7.01 4.45
C ARG A 18 -5.49 7.86 5.57
N ASP A 19 -6.16 7.22 6.53
CA ASP A 19 -6.76 7.88 7.69
C ASP A 19 -5.67 8.41 8.62
N MET A 20 -4.63 7.60 8.89
CA MET A 20 -3.49 8.00 9.73
C MET A 20 -2.66 9.14 9.11
N VAL A 21 -2.43 9.13 7.79
CA VAL A 21 -1.73 10.24 7.10
C VAL A 21 -2.53 11.54 7.18
N ARG A 22 -3.87 11.46 7.27
CA ARG A 22 -4.77 12.60 7.49
C ARG A 22 -4.86 13.05 8.95
N GLY A 23 -4.05 12.48 9.83
CA GLY A 23 -3.96 12.89 11.24
C GLY A 23 -5.01 12.25 12.15
N LEU A 24 -5.73 11.21 11.71
CA LEU A 24 -6.58 10.45 12.61
C LEU A 24 -5.72 9.61 13.58
N ASP A 25 -6.21 9.48 14.81
CA ASP A 25 -5.53 8.72 15.86
C ASP A 25 -5.38 7.24 15.47
N ALA A 26 -4.16 6.71 15.61
CA ALA A 26 -3.83 5.39 15.13
C ALA A 26 -4.58 4.28 15.86
N ASP A 27 -4.85 4.45 17.16
CA ASP A 27 -5.52 3.44 17.97
C ASP A 27 -7.03 3.47 17.74
N TRP A 28 -7.60 4.66 17.52
CA TRP A 28 -8.97 4.81 17.06
C TRP A 28 -9.18 4.14 15.69
N VAL A 29 -8.30 4.41 14.72
CA VAL A 29 -8.37 3.80 13.39
C VAL A 29 -8.25 2.27 13.48
N LYS A 30 -7.32 1.72 14.26
CA LYS A 30 -7.21 0.27 14.48
C LYS A 30 -8.48 -0.32 15.10
N SER A 31 -9.09 0.38 16.07
CA SER A 31 -10.34 -0.05 16.68
C SER A 31 -11.51 -0.04 15.69
N LEU A 32 -11.53 0.92 14.76
CA LEU A 32 -12.59 1.01 13.74
C LEU A 32 -12.55 -0.20 12.80
N TYR A 33 -11.35 -0.60 12.37
CA TYR A 33 -11.16 -1.71 11.43
C TYR A 33 -10.98 -3.08 12.09
N SER A 34 -11.11 -3.18 13.42
CA SER A 34 -10.88 -4.44 14.16
C SER A 34 -11.88 -5.56 13.84
N ILE A 35 -13.02 -5.21 13.22
CA ILE A 35 -14.07 -6.15 12.81
C ILE A 35 -13.66 -6.93 11.54
N ALA A 36 -12.68 -6.43 10.79
CA ALA A 36 -12.25 -7.05 9.55
C ALA A 36 -11.55 -8.39 9.77
N LEU A 37 -11.76 -9.31 8.83
CA LEU A 37 -11.15 -10.63 8.89
C LEU A 37 -9.63 -10.50 8.74
N LYS A 38 -8.89 -11.16 9.64
CA LYS A 38 -7.44 -11.24 9.53
C LYS A 38 -7.05 -12.09 8.31
N PRO A 39 -6.33 -11.54 7.32
CA PRO A 39 -5.86 -12.32 6.17
C PRO A 39 -4.79 -13.32 6.59
N ASP A 40 -4.71 -14.45 5.89
CA ASP A 40 -3.65 -15.45 6.05
C ASP A 40 -2.28 -14.92 5.60
N ALA A 41 -2.27 -14.09 4.56
CA ALA A 41 -1.08 -13.42 4.05
C ALA A 41 -1.39 -12.02 3.53
N VAL A 42 -0.43 -11.12 3.70
CA VAL A 42 -0.49 -9.75 3.19
C VAL A 42 0.81 -9.46 2.48
N PHE A 43 0.72 -9.11 1.20
CA PHE A 43 1.87 -8.78 0.37
C PHE A 43 1.94 -7.27 0.17
N TYR A 44 3.02 -6.66 0.66
CA TYR A 44 3.30 -5.24 0.46
C TYR A 44 4.34 -5.08 -0.66
N LEU A 45 3.86 -4.67 -1.83
CA LEU A 45 4.70 -4.37 -2.99
C LEU A 45 5.35 -3.00 -2.81
N LYS A 46 6.64 -2.97 -2.46
CA LYS A 46 7.36 -1.74 -2.16
C LYS A 46 8.08 -1.24 -3.41
N LEU A 47 7.81 0.01 -3.78
CA LEU A 47 8.48 0.70 -4.87
C LEU A 47 8.88 2.12 -4.40
N PRO A 48 10.05 2.64 -4.80
CA PRO A 48 10.42 4.02 -4.50
C PRO A 48 9.41 5.03 -5.05
N PRO A 49 9.12 6.13 -4.33
CA PRO A 49 8.20 7.18 -4.78
C PRO A 49 8.50 7.70 -6.19
N GLU A 50 9.78 7.87 -6.54
CA GLU A 50 10.20 8.41 -7.84
C GLU A 50 9.78 7.50 -9.00
N LYS A 51 9.85 6.18 -8.79
CA LYS A 51 9.44 5.18 -9.79
C LYS A 51 7.93 5.02 -9.86
N LEU A 52 7.23 5.18 -8.74
CA LEU A 52 5.76 5.24 -8.72
C LEU A 52 5.26 6.38 -9.60
N ILE A 53 5.89 7.55 -9.51
CA ILE A 53 5.56 8.72 -10.33
C ILE A 53 5.75 8.41 -11.80
N GLN A 54 6.93 7.93 -12.21
CA GLN A 54 7.21 7.60 -13.61
C GLN A 54 6.18 6.63 -14.18
N ARG A 55 5.80 5.61 -13.41
CA ARG A 55 4.79 4.63 -13.79
C ARG A 55 3.39 5.25 -13.91
N ASN A 56 3.01 6.14 -12.99
CA ASN A 56 1.71 6.80 -13.02
C ASN A 56 1.60 7.79 -14.19
N PHE A 57 2.66 8.56 -14.46
CA PHE A 57 2.72 9.46 -15.62
C PHE A 57 2.62 8.70 -16.94
N MET A 58 3.34 7.57 -17.08
CA MET A 58 3.24 6.73 -18.27
C MET A 58 1.82 6.16 -18.48
N LYS A 59 1.07 5.94 -17.41
CA LYS A 59 -0.28 5.35 -17.48
C LYS A 59 -1.38 6.39 -17.72
N ASN A 60 -1.40 7.46 -16.92
CA ASN A 60 -2.53 8.38 -16.83
C ASN A 60 -2.24 9.80 -17.34
N HIS A 61 -1.00 10.10 -17.75
CA HIS A 61 -0.52 11.41 -18.24
C HIS A 61 -0.76 12.61 -17.28
N THR A 62 -1.37 12.37 -16.12
CA THR A 62 -1.80 13.36 -15.12
C THR A 62 -1.73 12.72 -13.73
N LEU A 63 -1.54 13.55 -12.69
CA LEU A 63 -1.66 13.14 -11.30
C LEU A 63 -3.05 13.51 -10.78
N ASP A 64 -3.66 12.61 -10.01
CA ASP A 64 -4.96 12.87 -9.38
C ASP A 64 -4.80 13.68 -8.08
N TYR A 65 -5.72 14.61 -7.83
CA TYR A 65 -5.65 15.54 -6.69
C TYR A 65 -5.52 14.81 -5.34
N TRP A 66 -6.29 13.74 -5.15
CA TRP A 66 -6.28 12.94 -3.91
C TRP A 66 -5.09 11.98 -3.83
N GLU A 67 -4.59 11.50 -4.97
CA GLU A 67 -3.37 10.68 -5.02
C GLU A 67 -2.11 11.52 -4.81
N SER A 68 -2.18 12.82 -5.08
CA SER A 68 -1.14 13.80 -4.78
C SER A 68 -1.21 14.35 -3.37
N GLY A 69 -2.19 13.97 -2.55
CA GLY A 69 -2.34 14.50 -1.19
C GLY A 69 -2.52 16.02 -1.15
N MET A 70 -3.09 16.62 -2.20
CA MET A 70 -3.27 18.07 -2.27
C MET A 70 -4.24 18.58 -1.20
N ASP A 71 -5.10 17.71 -0.67
CA ASP A 71 -6.01 17.96 0.45
C ASP A 71 -5.26 18.20 1.78
N LEU A 72 -4.03 17.71 1.89
CA LEU A 72 -3.20 17.82 3.10
C LEU A 72 -2.38 19.12 3.14
N GLY A 73 -2.33 19.87 2.03
CA GLY A 73 -1.54 21.10 1.95
C GLY A 73 -0.02 20.89 2.06
N LEU A 74 0.49 19.73 1.60
CA LEU A 74 1.92 19.39 1.69
C LEU A 74 2.81 20.26 0.78
N SER A 75 2.29 20.67 -0.37
CA SER A 75 2.95 21.60 -1.29
C SER A 75 1.91 22.31 -2.16
N LEU A 76 2.31 23.46 -2.73
CA LEU A 76 1.56 24.14 -3.79
C LEU A 76 1.79 23.50 -5.16
N ASP A 77 2.91 22.78 -5.32
CA ASP A 77 3.21 22.01 -6.51
C ASP A 77 2.69 20.57 -6.37
N MET A 78 1.96 20.11 -7.38
CA MET A 78 1.26 18.83 -7.36
C MET A 78 2.22 17.63 -7.42
N PHE A 79 3.39 17.79 -8.04
CA PHE A 79 4.42 16.76 -8.09
C PHE A 79 5.10 16.63 -6.73
N ASP A 80 5.52 17.75 -6.13
CA ASP A 80 6.15 17.75 -4.81
C ASP A 80 5.19 17.24 -3.73
N SER A 81 3.91 17.62 -3.81
CA SER A 81 2.87 17.11 -2.92
C SER A 81 2.70 15.60 -3.07
N PHE A 82 2.73 15.09 -4.32
CA PHE A 82 2.65 13.65 -4.57
C PHE A 82 3.84 12.89 -3.97
N VAL A 83 5.07 13.37 -4.16
CA VAL A 83 6.28 12.75 -3.59
C VAL A 83 6.15 12.66 -2.07
N GLN A 84 5.81 13.77 -1.42
CA GLN A 84 5.65 13.82 0.03
C GLN A 84 4.53 12.90 0.51
N TYR A 85 3.38 12.88 -0.17
CA TYR A 85 2.27 12.01 0.18
C TYR A 85 2.62 10.53 0.03
N GLN A 86 3.28 10.13 -1.05
CA GLN A 86 3.74 8.74 -1.23
C GLN A 86 4.77 8.34 -0.16
N GLN A 87 5.64 9.27 0.25
CA GLN A 87 6.58 9.01 1.34
C GLN A 87 5.85 8.79 2.67
N LEU A 88 4.89 9.65 3.02
CA LEU A 88 4.08 9.49 4.23
C LEU A 88 3.30 8.17 4.23
N MET A 89 2.72 7.80 3.08
CA MET A 89 2.04 6.52 2.91
C MET A 89 2.99 5.34 3.08
N ALA A 90 4.19 5.40 2.49
CA ALA A 90 5.22 4.36 2.62
C ALA A 90 5.65 4.18 4.08
N ASP A 91 5.86 5.27 4.81
CA ASP A 91 6.22 5.25 6.23
C ASP A 91 5.11 4.58 7.06
N LYS A 92 3.83 4.90 6.79
CA LYS A 92 2.69 4.24 7.45
C LYS A 92 2.54 2.77 7.09
N PHE A 93 2.81 2.38 5.85
CA PHE A 93 2.85 0.96 5.50
C PHE A 93 4.00 0.23 6.18
N ASP A 94 5.16 0.86 6.36
CA ASP A 94 6.29 0.27 7.10
C ASP A 94 5.97 0.10 8.61
N GLU A 95 5.24 1.04 9.22
CA GLU A 95 4.70 0.91 10.58
C GLU A 95 3.69 -0.24 10.70
N LEU A 96 2.72 -0.30 9.78
CA LEU A 96 1.70 -1.34 9.75
C LEU A 96 2.31 -2.72 9.49
N ARG A 97 3.30 -2.82 8.59
CA ARG A 97 4.04 -4.05 8.32
C ARG A 97 4.65 -4.63 9.59
N LYS A 98 5.30 -3.81 10.41
CA LYS A 98 5.91 -4.26 11.67
C LYS A 98 4.87 -4.81 12.65
N SER A 99 3.68 -4.22 12.66
CA SER A 99 2.60 -4.57 13.59
C SER A 99 1.79 -5.79 13.13
N TRP A 100 1.60 -5.97 11.82
CA TRP A 100 0.71 -6.98 11.24
C TRP A 100 1.42 -8.07 10.43
N GLY A 101 2.76 -7.99 10.31
CA GLY A 101 3.58 -9.04 9.72
C GLY A 101 3.47 -9.16 8.19
N PHE A 102 3.42 -8.03 7.47
CA PHE A 102 3.34 -8.11 6.00
C PHE A 102 4.63 -8.66 5.40
N THR A 103 4.47 -9.45 4.34
CA THR A 103 5.57 -9.86 3.48
C THR A 103 5.85 -8.71 2.51
N THR A 104 6.97 -8.03 2.69
CA THR A 104 7.43 -7.02 1.73
C THR A 104 8.07 -7.71 0.54
N ILE A 105 7.66 -7.29 -0.64
CA ILE A 105 8.21 -7.75 -1.91
C ILE A 105 8.73 -6.52 -2.63
N ASP A 106 9.97 -6.59 -3.11
CA ASP A 106 10.57 -5.54 -3.93
C ASP A 106 9.82 -5.47 -5.26
N ALA A 107 9.16 -4.35 -5.55
CA ALA A 107 8.45 -4.14 -6.80
C ALA A 107 9.32 -3.47 -7.87
N ASP A 108 10.59 -3.17 -7.56
CA ASP A 108 11.54 -2.59 -8.50
C ASP A 108 12.27 -3.63 -9.37
N GLN A 109 12.17 -4.90 -8.99
CA GLN A 109 12.67 -6.02 -9.77
C GLN A 109 11.85 -6.23 -11.06
N SER A 110 12.34 -7.09 -11.96
CA SER A 110 11.60 -7.38 -13.21
C SER A 110 10.27 -8.07 -12.93
N MET A 111 9.27 -7.85 -13.81
CA MET A 111 7.94 -8.46 -13.67
C MET A 111 8.00 -10.00 -13.55
N ASP A 112 8.95 -10.64 -14.24
CA ASP A 112 9.15 -12.08 -14.16
C ASP A 112 9.68 -12.54 -12.79
N GLN A 113 10.64 -11.79 -12.22
CA GLN A 113 11.16 -12.09 -10.89
C GLN A 113 10.09 -11.86 -9.82
N LEU A 114 9.37 -10.73 -9.92
CA LEU A 114 8.27 -10.38 -9.03
C LEU A 114 7.16 -11.46 -9.04
N ASN A 115 6.73 -11.90 -10.22
CA ASN A 115 5.69 -12.93 -10.36
C ASN A 115 6.15 -14.28 -9.81
N ARG A 116 7.42 -14.67 -10.02
CA ARG A 116 7.97 -15.89 -9.43
C ARG A 116 8.00 -15.82 -7.90
N GLU A 117 8.44 -14.70 -7.35
CA GLU A 117 8.49 -14.50 -5.89
C GLU A 117 7.08 -14.51 -5.28
N LEU A 118 6.13 -13.78 -5.87
CA LEU A 118 4.73 -13.77 -5.45
C LEU A 118 4.11 -15.17 -5.46
N ARG A 119 4.30 -15.93 -6.55
CA ARG A 119 3.79 -17.31 -6.64
C ARG A 119 4.40 -18.20 -5.57
N GLY A 120 5.72 -18.17 -5.39
CA GLY A 120 6.39 -18.96 -4.36
C GLY A 120 5.94 -18.58 -2.94
N ASN A 121 5.64 -17.30 -2.70
CA ASN A 121 5.06 -16.87 -1.42
C ASN A 121 3.62 -17.36 -1.23
N VAL A 122 2.79 -17.30 -2.26
CA VAL A 122 1.40 -17.80 -2.22
C VAL A 122 1.37 -19.32 -2.03
N GLU A 123 2.24 -20.06 -2.71
CA GLU A 123 2.37 -21.52 -2.54
C GLU A 123 2.70 -21.90 -1.10
N ARG A 124 3.62 -21.19 -0.44
CA ARG A 124 3.92 -21.42 0.99
C ARG A 124 2.75 -21.19 1.93
N VAL A 125 1.81 -20.32 1.56
CA VAL A 125 0.60 -20.06 2.35
C VAL A 125 -0.44 -21.16 2.15
N LEU A 126 -0.51 -21.74 0.95
CA LEU A 126 -1.48 -22.78 0.60
C LEU A 126 -1.07 -24.19 1.06
N GLY A 127 0.23 -24.44 1.24
CA GLY A 127 0.77 -25.74 1.68
C GLY A 127 1.21 -26.64 0.52
#